data_AF-A0A6J3MI84-F1
#
_entry.id   AF-A0A6J3MI84-F1
#
_cell.length_a   1.000
_cell.length_b   1.000
_cell.length_c   1.000
_cell.angle_alpha   90.00
_cell.angle_beta   90.00
_cell.angle_gamma   90.00
#
_symmetry.space_group_name_H-M   'P 1'
#
loop_
_entity.id
_entity.type
_entity.pdbx_description
1 polymer ?
#
loop_
_entity_poly.entity_id
_entity_poly.type
_entity_poly.pdbx_seq_one_letter_code
_entity_poly.pdbx_strand_id
1 'polypeptide(L)'
;MTSVRRMDIPEAADTLHKFVYSGILGSTEGMGFTYSAALSHTPDREGPVDRFRIEVDRETKEASAPEKIGISAEEMQAAVLPAIGETLATSCRFIDGGLSISCKVTTTEKPDLTYVVQIRHHGNVASMDALMKYVQQHSEPGILPMPAVFSIPGEAAHQAATGFGGQMTQFSPGVIAERV
;
A
#
# COMPACT_ATOMS: atom_id res chain seq x y z
N MET A 1 21.78 -27.62 -16.54
CA MET A 1 21.04 -26.61 -15.77
C MET A 1 21.93 -25.40 -15.61
N THR A 2 21.69 -24.34 -16.36
CA THR A 2 22.40 -23.06 -16.17
C THR A 2 21.91 -22.44 -14.86
N SER A 3 22.80 -22.38 -13.88
CA SER A 3 22.58 -21.60 -12.66
C SER A 3 22.27 -20.16 -13.07
N VAL A 4 21.03 -19.70 -12.83
CA VAL A 4 20.69 -18.29 -13.04
C VAL A 4 21.41 -17.51 -11.96
N ARG A 5 22.46 -16.79 -12.36
CA ARG A 5 23.15 -15.85 -11.47
C ARG A 5 22.12 -14.86 -10.93
N ARG A 6 21.95 -14.83 -9.60
CA ARG A 6 21.12 -13.84 -8.93
C ARG A 6 21.92 -12.54 -8.81
N MET A 7 21.29 -11.42 -9.16
CA MET A 7 21.86 -10.10 -8.91
C MET A 7 21.76 -9.79 -7.41
N ASP A 8 22.78 -9.14 -6.87
CA ASP A 8 22.69 -8.51 -5.54
C ASP A 8 21.96 -7.15 -5.64
N ILE A 9 21.75 -6.49 -4.49
CA ILE A 9 21.01 -5.23 -4.43
C ILE A 9 21.69 -4.13 -5.27
N PRO A 10 23.02 -3.90 -5.16
CA PRO A 10 23.72 -2.94 -6.03
C PRO A 10 23.57 -3.23 -7.52
N GLU A 11 23.73 -4.49 -7.95
CA GLU A 11 23.58 -4.89 -9.35
C GLU A 11 22.14 -4.70 -9.87
N ALA A 12 21.15 -5.01 -9.04
CA ALA A 12 19.75 -4.78 -9.35
C ALA A 12 19.42 -3.28 -9.42
N ALA A 13 19.97 -2.46 -8.52
CA ALA A 13 19.77 -1.01 -8.51
C ALA A 13 20.38 -0.34 -9.75
N ASP A 14 21.61 -0.70 -10.15
CA ASP A 14 22.23 -0.19 -11.39
C ASP A 14 21.43 -0.62 -12.63
N THR A 15 20.90 -1.85 -12.63
CA THR A 15 20.04 -2.33 -13.72
C THR A 15 18.72 -1.56 -13.78
N LEU A 16 18.04 -1.38 -12.65
CA LEU A 16 16.80 -0.58 -12.58
C LEU A 16 17.06 0.87 -13.00
N HIS A 17 18.15 1.49 -12.55
CA HIS A 17 18.55 2.83 -12.98
C HIS A 17 18.69 2.90 -14.50
N LYS A 18 19.44 1.96 -15.10
CA LYS A 18 19.62 1.88 -16.56
C LYS A 18 18.29 1.77 -17.31
N PHE A 19 17.37 0.94 -16.86
CA PHE A 19 16.11 0.70 -17.57
C PHE A 19 15.04 1.77 -17.28
N VAL A 20 14.89 2.23 -16.05
CA VAL A 20 13.91 3.25 -15.67
C VAL A 20 14.27 4.60 -16.31
N TYR A 21 15.54 5.01 -16.25
CA TYR A 21 16.00 6.27 -16.81
C TYR A 21 16.40 6.19 -18.31
N SER A 22 16.24 5.03 -18.95
CA SER A 22 16.41 4.91 -20.41
C SER A 22 15.32 5.62 -21.23
N GLY A 23 14.24 6.07 -20.58
CA GLY A 23 13.05 6.59 -21.24
C GLY A 23 12.11 5.50 -21.79
N ILE A 24 12.50 4.22 -21.74
CA ILE A 24 11.66 3.08 -22.17
C ILE A 24 10.35 2.99 -21.37
N LEU A 25 10.35 3.44 -20.11
CA LEU A 25 9.20 3.44 -19.22
C LEU A 25 8.47 4.80 -19.15
N GLY A 26 8.89 5.80 -19.93
CA GLY A 26 8.34 7.18 -19.91
C GLY A 26 9.36 8.24 -19.49
N SER A 27 8.95 9.52 -19.50
CA SER A 27 9.81 10.63 -19.05
C SER A 27 10.01 10.59 -17.54
N THR A 28 11.28 10.65 -17.12
CA THR A 28 11.71 10.58 -15.72
C THR A 28 12.37 11.88 -15.24
N GLU A 29 12.20 13.01 -15.93
CA GLU A 29 12.82 14.29 -15.51
C GLU A 29 12.47 14.65 -14.06
N GLY A 30 13.49 14.97 -13.26
CA GLY A 30 13.33 15.54 -11.90
C GLY A 30 12.97 14.57 -10.76
N MET A 31 12.80 13.27 -11.01
CA MET A 31 12.36 12.32 -9.97
C MET A 31 13.44 11.28 -9.68
N GLY A 32 13.78 11.11 -8.39
CA GLY A 32 14.25 9.81 -7.87
C GLY A 32 13.10 8.80 -7.92
N PHE A 33 13.39 7.50 -7.86
CA PHE A 33 12.34 6.49 -7.82
C PHE A 33 12.39 5.71 -6.50
N THR A 34 11.23 5.57 -5.88
CA THR A 34 11.01 4.69 -4.74
C THR A 34 10.26 3.48 -5.24
N TYR A 35 10.77 2.28 -4.97
CA TYR A 35 10.06 1.04 -5.27
C TYR A 35 9.77 0.26 -3.99
N SER A 36 8.62 -0.40 -3.96
CA SER A 36 8.26 -1.34 -2.90
C SER A 36 8.47 -2.75 -3.44
N ALA A 37 9.34 -3.52 -2.78
CA ALA A 37 9.54 -4.94 -3.11
C ALA A 37 9.07 -5.83 -1.96
N ALA A 38 8.40 -6.92 -2.34
CA ALA A 38 8.27 -8.08 -1.48
C ALA A 38 9.59 -8.87 -1.57
N LEU A 39 10.38 -8.88 -0.49
CA LEU A 39 11.60 -9.68 -0.46
C LEU A 39 11.21 -11.15 -0.22
N SER A 40 10.90 -11.86 -1.32
CA SER A 40 10.64 -13.30 -1.43
C SER A 40 9.69 -13.93 -0.39
N HIS A 41 8.53 -14.39 -0.85
CA HIS A 41 7.73 -15.40 -0.13
C HIS A 41 8.45 -16.74 -0.28
N THR A 42 8.95 -17.31 0.81
CA THR A 42 9.34 -18.73 0.81
C THR A 42 8.06 -19.55 1.06
N PRO A 43 7.81 -20.67 0.37
CA PRO A 43 6.55 -21.43 0.48
C PRO A 43 6.19 -21.90 1.90
N ASP A 44 7.19 -21.92 2.76
CA ASP A 44 7.23 -22.35 4.17
C ASP A 44 7.02 -21.20 5.17
N ARG A 45 6.93 -19.94 4.72
CA ARG A 45 6.68 -18.80 5.62
C ARG A 45 5.20 -18.64 5.90
N GLU A 46 4.78 -18.91 7.13
CA GLU A 46 3.48 -18.50 7.66
C GLU A 46 3.46 -16.98 7.94
N GLY A 47 2.35 -16.33 7.61
CA GLY A 47 2.09 -14.92 7.88
C GLY A 47 2.36 -13.96 6.71
N PRO A 48 2.07 -12.66 6.91
CA PRO A 48 2.08 -11.68 5.84
C PRO A 48 3.49 -11.43 5.29
N VAL A 49 3.59 -11.24 3.97
CA VAL A 49 4.84 -10.95 3.29
C VAL A 49 5.33 -9.55 3.63
N ASP A 50 6.53 -9.43 4.20
CA ASP A 50 7.11 -8.11 4.47
C ASP A 50 7.49 -7.37 3.18
N ARG A 51 7.24 -6.06 3.19
CA ARG A 51 7.59 -5.17 2.09
C ARG A 51 8.64 -4.20 2.57
N PHE A 52 9.54 -3.85 1.66
CA PHE A 52 10.65 -2.95 1.97
C PHE A 52 10.67 -1.80 0.99
N ARG A 53 10.98 -0.61 1.52
CA ARG A 53 11.34 0.59 0.78
C ARG A 53 12.83 0.56 0.54
N ILE A 54 13.22 0.75 -0.70
CA ILE A 54 14.59 1.01 -1.10
C ILE A 54 14.54 2.27 -1.95
N GLU A 55 15.32 3.26 -1.56
CA GLU A 55 15.48 4.51 -2.29
C GLU A 55 16.75 4.41 -3.11
N VAL A 56 16.68 4.76 -4.39
CA VAL A 56 17.85 4.79 -5.29
C VAL A 56 18.09 6.23 -5.68
N ASP A 57 19.22 6.76 -5.25
CA ASP A 57 19.64 8.10 -5.65
C ASP A 57 19.98 8.08 -7.14
N ARG A 58 19.47 9.07 -7.87
CA ARG A 58 19.65 9.14 -9.32
C ARG A 58 21.06 9.54 -9.72
N GLU A 59 21.67 10.46 -8.98
CA GLU A 59 22.95 11.07 -9.32
C GLU A 59 24.10 10.16 -8.92
N THR A 60 24.05 9.61 -7.70
CA THR A 60 25.09 8.73 -7.16
C THR A 60 24.87 7.27 -7.55
N LYS A 61 23.64 6.89 -7.92
CA LYS A 61 23.21 5.50 -8.16
C LYS A 61 23.29 4.61 -6.92
N GLU A 62 23.47 5.20 -5.75
CA GLU A 62 23.52 4.46 -4.50
C GLU A 62 22.11 4.06 -4.06
N ALA A 63 21.97 2.81 -3.63
CA ALA A 63 20.74 2.31 -3.04
C ALA A 63 20.81 2.41 -1.51
N SER A 64 19.73 2.86 -0.89
CA SER A 64 19.57 2.83 0.56
C SER A 64 19.55 1.39 1.09
N ALA A 65 19.78 1.22 2.39
CA ALA A 65 19.44 -0.03 3.05
C ALA A 65 17.91 -0.29 2.92
N PRO A 66 17.46 -1.55 2.77
CA PRO A 66 16.04 -1.87 2.78
C PRO A 66 15.38 -1.50 4.11
N GLU A 67 14.38 -0.64 4.05
CA GLU A 67 13.58 -0.24 5.21
C GLU A 67 12.24 -0.96 5.19
N LYS A 68 11.87 -1.64 6.27
CA LYS A 68 10.59 -2.36 6.33
C LYS A 68 9.45 -1.35 6.33
N ILE A 69 8.55 -1.47 5.37
CA ILE A 69 7.32 -0.69 5.30
C ILE A 69 6.29 -1.37 6.23
N GLY A 70 5.68 -0.58 7.11
CA GLY A 70 4.62 -1.00 8.01
C GLY A 70 3.70 0.18 8.32
N ILE A 71 2.63 -0.09 9.06
CA ILE A 71 1.80 0.95 9.68
C ILE A 71 1.96 0.72 11.18
N SER A 72 2.52 1.69 11.90
CA SER A 72 2.58 1.66 13.36
C SER A 72 1.19 1.78 13.98
N ALA A 73 1.04 1.48 15.27
CA ALA A 73 -0.25 1.66 15.94
C ALA A 73 -0.68 3.14 15.96
N GLU A 74 0.29 4.05 16.11
CA GLU A 74 0.09 5.49 16.08
C GLU A 74 -0.33 5.98 14.70
N GLU A 75 0.35 5.52 13.64
CA GLU A 75 -0.02 5.83 12.25
C GLU A 75 -1.41 5.28 11.91
N MET A 76 -1.73 4.07 12.38
CA MET A 76 -3.06 3.46 12.21
C MET A 76 -4.13 4.30 12.91
N GLN A 77 -3.89 4.71 14.15
CA GLN A 77 -4.80 5.58 14.91
C GLN A 77 -4.97 6.94 14.22
N ALA A 78 -3.88 7.51 13.69
CA ALA A 78 -3.89 8.77 12.94
C ALA A 78 -4.62 8.68 11.59
N ALA A 79 -4.74 7.48 11.01
CA ALA A 79 -5.58 7.25 9.85
C ALA A 79 -7.07 7.08 10.24
N VAL A 80 -7.36 6.27 11.26
CA VAL A 80 -8.73 5.89 11.66
C VAL A 80 -9.50 7.06 12.26
N LEU A 81 -8.91 7.76 13.24
CA LEU A 81 -9.63 8.81 13.97
C LEU A 81 -10.10 9.96 13.08
N PRO A 82 -9.27 10.51 12.18
CA PRO A 82 -9.73 11.58 11.28
C PRO A 82 -10.68 11.09 10.18
N ALA A 83 -10.58 9.83 9.76
CA ALA A 83 -11.39 9.30 8.67
C ALA A 83 -12.83 9.00 9.11
N ILE A 84 -13.03 8.48 10.32
CA ILE A 84 -14.35 8.03 10.80
C ILE A 84 -14.73 8.51 12.20
N GLY A 85 -13.84 9.21 12.92
CA GLY A 85 -14.10 9.73 14.26
C GLY A 85 -14.05 8.67 15.36
N GLU A 86 -13.41 7.52 15.11
CA GLU A 86 -13.40 6.36 16.01
C GLU A 86 -11.99 6.05 16.53
N THR A 87 -11.92 5.34 17.66
CA THR A 87 -10.68 4.93 18.31
C THR A 87 -10.29 3.53 17.87
N LEU A 88 -9.01 3.33 17.55
CA LEU A 88 -8.48 2.01 17.19
C LEU A 88 -8.59 1.06 18.39
N ALA A 89 -9.26 -0.07 18.20
CA ALA A 89 -9.27 -1.15 19.19
C ALA A 89 -8.20 -2.20 18.85
N THR A 90 -8.28 -2.78 17.65
CA THR A 90 -7.28 -3.75 17.18
C THR A 90 -6.93 -3.52 15.71
N SER A 91 -5.70 -3.89 15.36
CA SER A 91 -5.27 -3.98 13.96
C SER A 91 -4.52 -5.30 13.73
N CYS A 92 -4.77 -5.93 12.59
CA CYS A 92 -4.10 -7.15 12.17
C CYS A 92 -3.82 -7.10 10.67
N ARG A 93 -2.64 -7.52 10.24
CA ARG A 93 -2.24 -7.48 8.82
C ARG A 93 -2.80 -8.66 8.04
N PHE A 94 -3.36 -8.41 6.86
CA PHE A 94 -3.79 -9.47 5.94
C PHE A 94 -2.59 -10.26 5.41
N ILE A 95 -2.74 -11.59 5.34
CA ILE A 95 -1.70 -12.51 4.88
C ILE A 95 -1.47 -12.37 3.35
N ASP A 96 -2.53 -12.10 2.59
CA ASP A 96 -2.60 -12.16 1.13
C ASP A 96 -2.59 -10.78 0.42
N GLY A 97 -2.08 -9.75 1.10
CA GLY A 97 -1.90 -8.39 0.55
C GLY A 97 -0.90 -8.33 -0.63
N GLY A 98 -1.31 -8.85 -1.80
CA GLY A 98 -0.44 -9.09 -2.95
C GLY A 98 0.21 -7.84 -3.54
N LEU A 99 -0.39 -6.66 -3.36
CA LEU A 99 0.12 -5.37 -3.87
C LEU A 99 0.02 -4.19 -2.88
N SER A 100 -0.33 -4.44 -1.61
CA SER A 100 -0.45 -3.39 -0.59
C SER A 100 -0.08 -3.94 0.79
N ILE A 101 0.12 -3.04 1.76
CA ILE A 101 0.11 -3.41 3.17
C ILE A 101 -1.30 -3.13 3.65
N SER A 102 -2.10 -4.18 3.79
CA SER A 102 -3.49 -4.07 4.24
C SER A 102 -3.61 -4.58 5.65
N CYS A 103 -4.32 -3.84 6.50
CA CYS A 103 -4.65 -4.22 7.85
C CYS A 103 -6.16 -4.23 8.04
N LYS A 104 -6.67 -5.31 8.62
CA LYS A 104 -8.01 -5.41 9.18
C LYS A 104 -8.01 -4.63 10.49
N VAL A 105 -9.00 -3.76 10.67
CA VAL A 105 -9.08 -2.82 11.78
C VAL A 105 -10.45 -2.93 12.44
N THR A 106 -10.48 -2.95 13.77
CA THR A 106 -11.70 -2.79 14.56
C THR A 106 -11.59 -1.54 15.43
N THR A 107 -12.73 -0.97 15.79
CA THR A 107 -12.82 0.24 16.60
C THR A 107 -13.53 -0.03 17.93
N THR A 108 -13.28 0.82 18.92
CA THR A 108 -13.90 0.67 20.25
C THR A 108 -15.38 1.01 20.22
N GLU A 109 -15.77 1.98 19.39
CA GLU A 109 -17.13 2.53 19.33
C GLU A 109 -18.09 1.62 18.55
N LYS A 110 -17.59 0.91 17.54
CA LYS A 110 -18.38 0.01 16.68
C LYS A 110 -17.68 -1.34 16.50
N PRO A 111 -17.62 -2.18 17.55
CA PRO A 111 -16.87 -3.44 17.52
C PRO A 111 -17.42 -4.45 16.51
N ASP A 112 -18.70 -4.34 16.13
CA ASP A 112 -19.33 -5.21 15.13
C ASP A 112 -18.97 -4.82 13.68
N LEU A 113 -18.39 -3.63 13.49
CA LEU A 113 -17.89 -3.19 12.19
C LEU A 113 -16.40 -3.45 12.09
N THR A 114 -15.99 -3.82 10.89
CA THR A 114 -14.58 -3.99 10.56
C THR A 114 -14.25 -3.08 9.39
N TYR A 115 -13.06 -2.50 9.43
CA TYR A 115 -12.50 -1.66 8.39
C TYR A 115 -11.22 -2.29 7.84
N VAL A 116 -10.78 -1.79 6.71
CA VAL A 116 -9.49 -2.10 6.11
C VAL A 116 -8.74 -0.80 5.92
N VAL A 117 -7.52 -0.73 6.43
CA VAL A 117 -6.57 0.35 6.15
C VAL A 117 -5.46 -0.21 5.27
N GLN A 118 -5.15 0.46 4.16
CA GLN A 118 -4.17 0.01 3.17
C GLN A 118 -3.12 1.09 2.91
N ILE A 119 -1.83 0.73 2.96
CA ILE A 119 -0.78 1.52 2.30
C ILE A 119 -0.66 1.06 0.85
N ARG A 120 -0.77 2.02 -0.07
CA ARG A 120 -0.54 1.87 -1.50
C ARG A 120 0.69 2.67 -1.93
N HIS A 121 1.52 2.07 -2.76
CA HIS A 121 2.73 2.67 -3.33
C HIS A 121 2.56 3.01 -4.83
N HIS A 122 1.37 2.74 -5.38
CA HIS A 122 1.04 2.96 -6.79
C HIS A 122 -0.35 3.56 -6.91
N GLY A 123 -0.51 4.39 -7.95
CA GLY A 123 -1.74 5.14 -8.20
C GLY A 123 -1.90 6.34 -7.26
N ASN A 124 -2.87 7.20 -7.57
CA ASN A 124 -3.24 8.34 -6.72
C ASN A 124 -4.43 7.91 -5.85
N VAL A 125 -4.22 7.81 -4.52
CA VAL A 125 -5.25 7.32 -3.60
C VAL A 125 -6.42 8.29 -3.51
N ALA A 126 -6.16 9.60 -3.46
CA ALA A 126 -7.22 10.60 -3.42
C ALA A 126 -8.12 10.55 -4.67
N SER A 127 -7.56 10.34 -5.85
CA SER A 127 -8.33 10.15 -7.09
C SER A 127 -9.15 8.86 -7.06
N MET A 128 -8.61 7.78 -6.50
CA MET A 128 -9.34 6.51 -6.36
C MET A 128 -10.52 6.66 -5.39
N ASP A 129 -10.29 7.28 -4.23
CA ASP A 129 -11.32 7.60 -3.25
C ASP A 129 -12.44 8.44 -3.86
N ALA A 130 -12.10 9.49 -4.61
CA ALA A 130 -13.06 10.34 -5.29
C ALA A 130 -13.88 9.55 -6.31
N LEU A 131 -13.25 8.67 -7.11
CA LEU A 131 -13.93 7.81 -8.06
C LEU A 131 -14.89 6.85 -7.37
N MET A 132 -14.42 6.14 -6.34
CA MET A 132 -15.25 5.18 -5.60
C MET A 132 -16.46 5.86 -4.96
N LYS A 133 -16.26 7.03 -4.34
CA LYS A 133 -17.35 7.85 -3.79
C LYS A 133 -18.31 8.30 -4.88
N TYR A 134 -17.81 8.76 -6.02
CA TYR A 134 -18.64 9.16 -7.16
C TYR A 134 -19.52 7.99 -7.63
N VAL A 135 -18.92 6.83 -7.87
CA VAL A 135 -19.67 5.64 -8.30
C VAL A 135 -20.71 5.24 -7.25
N GLN A 136 -20.35 5.23 -5.97
CA GLN A 136 -21.26 4.89 -4.87
C GLN A 136 -22.46 5.87 -4.80
N GLN A 137 -22.24 7.16 -5.02
CA GLN A 137 -23.27 8.20 -4.98
C GLN A 137 -24.20 8.18 -6.21
N HIS A 138 -23.73 7.67 -7.35
CA HIS A 138 -24.44 7.74 -8.63
C HIS A 138 -24.91 6.37 -9.16
N SER A 139 -24.68 5.29 -8.41
CA SER A 139 -25.19 3.96 -8.75
C SER A 139 -26.47 3.66 -7.96
N GLU A 140 -27.40 2.92 -8.58
CA GLU A 140 -28.52 2.36 -7.84
C GLU A 140 -28.01 1.38 -6.76
N PRO A 141 -28.61 1.36 -5.56
CA PRO A 141 -28.24 0.43 -4.51
C PRO A 141 -28.25 -1.03 -5.00
N GLY A 142 -27.14 -1.74 -4.79
CA GLY A 142 -27.03 -3.17 -5.11
C GLY A 142 -26.58 -3.50 -6.54
N ILE A 143 -26.43 -2.52 -7.44
CA ILE A 143 -25.90 -2.79 -8.80
C ILE A 143 -24.41 -3.12 -8.78
N LEU A 144 -23.63 -2.43 -7.95
CA LEU A 144 -22.20 -2.68 -7.81
C LEU A 144 -21.86 -2.83 -6.32
N PRO A 145 -21.42 -4.03 -5.87
CA PRO A 145 -20.97 -4.22 -4.49
C PRO A 145 -19.64 -3.50 -4.31
N MET A 146 -19.69 -2.26 -3.82
CA MET A 146 -18.52 -1.46 -3.50
C MET A 146 -18.47 -1.21 -1.98
N PRO A 147 -17.32 -1.43 -1.34
CA PRO A 147 -17.18 -1.08 0.07
C PRO A 147 -17.29 0.43 0.25
N ALA A 148 -17.86 0.86 1.39
CA ALA A 148 -17.82 2.26 1.76
C ALA A 148 -16.37 2.74 1.90
N VAL A 149 -16.06 3.92 1.36
CA VAL A 149 -14.72 4.52 1.39
C VAL A 149 -14.70 5.70 2.35
N PHE A 150 -13.70 5.71 3.23
CA PHE A 150 -13.48 6.76 4.21
C PHE A 150 -12.17 7.48 3.86
N SER A 151 -12.26 8.76 3.53
CA SER A 151 -11.07 9.51 3.14
C SER A 151 -10.30 9.95 4.36
N ILE A 152 -8.99 9.74 4.32
CA ILE A 152 -8.05 10.24 5.30
C ILE A 152 -7.74 11.71 4.94
N PRO A 153 -8.01 12.69 5.83
CA PRO A 153 -7.70 14.09 5.58
C PRO A 153 -6.21 14.32 5.32
N GLY A 154 -5.86 15.10 4.30
CA GLY A 154 -4.48 15.44 3.96
C GLY A 154 -3.72 14.38 3.15
N GLU A 155 -4.36 13.27 2.81
CA GLU A 155 -3.70 12.11 2.17
C GLU A 155 -3.02 12.45 0.84
N ALA A 156 -3.62 13.31 0.01
CA ALA A 156 -3.02 13.71 -1.26
C ALA A 156 -1.65 14.40 -1.05
N ALA A 157 -1.53 15.24 -0.02
CA ALA A 157 -0.28 15.90 0.33
C ALA A 157 0.70 14.93 0.98
N HIS A 158 0.22 14.03 1.84
CA HIS A 158 1.03 12.97 2.43
C HIS A 158 1.65 12.09 1.35
N GLN A 159 0.84 11.56 0.42
CA GLN A 159 1.31 10.72 -0.67
C GLN A 159 2.28 11.45 -1.61
N ALA A 160 2.06 12.73 -1.88
CA ALA A 160 3.00 13.53 -2.66
C ALA A 160 4.36 13.69 -1.96
N ALA A 161 4.39 13.75 -0.63
CA ALA A 161 5.60 13.91 0.15
C ALA A 161 6.34 12.59 0.41
N THR A 162 5.62 11.48 0.56
CA THR A 162 6.21 10.18 0.99
C THR A 162 6.25 9.12 -0.11
N GLY A 163 5.46 9.30 -1.18
CA GLY A 163 5.21 8.28 -2.20
C GLY A 163 4.21 7.20 -1.77
N PHE A 164 3.72 7.24 -0.53
CA PHE A 164 2.79 6.25 0.03
C PHE A 164 1.44 6.89 0.30
N GLY A 165 0.38 6.26 -0.22
CA GLY A 165 -0.99 6.67 0.02
C GLY A 165 -1.71 5.72 0.98
N GLY A 166 -2.31 6.26 2.03
CA GLY A 166 -3.24 5.60 2.93
C GLY A 166 -4.66 5.58 2.37
N GLN A 167 -5.29 4.41 2.34
CA GLN A 167 -6.71 4.26 1.98
C GLN A 167 -7.46 3.52 3.08
N MET A 168 -8.68 3.96 3.39
CA MET A 168 -9.55 3.29 4.34
C MET A 168 -10.90 2.93 3.73
N THR A 169 -11.32 1.68 3.90
CA THR A 169 -12.63 1.19 3.46
C THR A 169 -13.31 0.36 4.53
N GLN A 170 -14.62 0.21 4.45
CA GLN A 170 -15.32 -0.80 5.23
C GLN A 170 -14.92 -2.20 4.72
N PHE A 171 -14.70 -3.14 5.64
CA PHE A 171 -14.49 -4.53 5.28
C PHE A 171 -15.81 -5.11 4.75
N SER A 172 -15.77 -5.70 3.56
CA SER A 172 -16.90 -6.42 2.99
C SER A 172 -16.63 -7.92 3.12
N PRO A 173 -17.44 -8.66 3.91
CA PRO A 173 -17.26 -10.09 4.07
C PRO A 173 -17.52 -10.83 2.74
N GLY A 174 -16.79 -11.90 2.51
CA GLY A 174 -16.94 -12.72 1.32
C GLY A 174 -16.01 -13.94 1.36
N VAL A 175 -16.32 -14.96 0.56
CA VAL A 175 -15.63 -16.27 0.58
C VAL A 175 -14.11 -16.15 0.43
N ILE A 176 -13.64 -15.14 -0.30
CA ILE A 176 -12.20 -14.85 -0.48
C ILE A 176 -11.64 -14.09 0.74
N ALA A 177 -12.40 -13.15 1.31
CA ALA A 177 -11.96 -12.28 2.40
C ALA A 177 -12.05 -12.94 3.80
N GLU A 178 -12.84 -14.01 3.95
CA GLU A 178 -13.07 -14.73 5.22
C GLU A 178 -12.12 -15.93 5.42
N ARG A 179 -11.47 -16.41 4.36
CA ARG A 179 -10.50 -17.53 4.43
C ARG A 179 -9.09 -17.07 4.84
N VAL A 180 -8.95 -15.82 5.28
CA VAL A 180 -7.67 -15.14 5.56
C VAL A 180 -7.49 -14.89 7.04
#